data_AF-A0A4R9Q1L3-F1
#
_entry.id   AF-A0A4R9Q1L3-F1
#
_cell.length_a   1.000
_cell.length_b   1.000
_cell.length_c   1.000
_cell.angle_alpha   90.00
_cell.angle_beta   90.00
_cell.angle_gamma   90.00
#
_symmetry.space_group_name_H-M   'P 1'
#
loop_
_entity.id
_entity.type
_entity.pdbx_description
1 polymer ?
#
loop_
_entity_poly.entity_id
_entity_poly.type
_entity_poly.pdbx_seq_one_letter_code
_entity_poly.pdbx_strand_id
1 'polypeptide(L)' 'RIDEDRFITKIDSSCNEAWNGSEQERFYKLDGDTLHVFTAWMPNPGNPIGRGILSFRRD' A
#
# COMPACT_ATOMS: atom_id res chain seq x y z
N ARG A 1 -11.81 2.90 -4.56
CA ARG A 1 -12.38 4.18 -4.06
C ARG A 1 -11.25 5.03 -3.52
N ILE A 2 -11.22 6.34 -3.77
CA ILE A 2 -10.21 7.28 -3.24
C ILE A 2 -10.92 8.24 -2.28
N ASP A 3 -10.36 8.43 -1.09
CA ASP A 3 -10.79 9.37 -0.05
C ASP A 3 -9.54 10.10 0.46
N GLU A 4 -9.44 11.41 0.22
CA GLU A 4 -8.32 12.26 0.65
C GLU A 4 -6.93 11.72 0.27
N ASP A 5 -6.18 11.20 1.24
CA ASP A 5 -4.83 10.64 1.09
C ASP A 5 -4.83 9.11 1.03
N ARG A 6 -6.00 8.50 0.83
CA ARG A 6 -6.21 7.06 0.99
C ARG A 6 -7.07 6.47 -0.10
N PHE A 7 -6.86 5.20 -0.41
CA PHE A 7 -7.72 4.44 -1.29
C PHE A 7 -7.81 2.97 -0.88
N ILE A 8 -8.89 2.33 -1.30
CA ILE A 8 -9.09 0.89 -1.13
C ILE A 8 -8.77 0.17 -2.44
N THR A 9 -7.92 -0.84 -2.35
CA THR A 9 -7.60 -1.79 -3.43
C THR A 9 -8.31 -3.12 -3.18
N LYS A 10 -8.84 -3.72 -4.25
CA LYS A 10 -9.25 -5.12 -4.24
C LYS A 10 -8.07 -5.94 -4.77
N ILE A 11 -7.68 -6.98 -4.04
CA ILE A 11 -6.51 -7.78 -4.40
C ILE A 11 -6.95 -8.95 -5.28
N ASP A 12 -6.55 -8.91 -6.55
CA ASP A 12 -6.82 -10.03 -7.46
C ASP A 12 -5.81 -11.17 -7.28
N SER A 13 -4.54 -10.84 -7.03
CA SER A 13 -3.48 -11.82 -6.81
C SER A 13 -2.37 -11.27 -5.90
N SER A 14 -1.85 -12.14 -5.04
CA SER A 14 -0.74 -11.88 -4.12
C SER A 14 0.03 -13.17 -3.86
N CYS A 15 1.35 -13.05 -3.65
CA CYS A 15 2.18 -14.16 -3.17
C CYS A 15 1.77 -14.64 -1.78
N ASN A 16 1.08 -13.80 -1.00
CA ASN A 16 0.38 -14.26 0.20
C ASN A 16 -1.07 -14.57 -0.18
N GLU A 17 -1.36 -15.85 -0.43
CA GLU A 17 -2.67 -16.29 -0.94
C GLU A 17 -3.84 -15.89 -0.04
N ALA A 18 -3.61 -15.74 1.27
CA ALA A 18 -4.62 -15.29 2.23
C ALA A 18 -5.13 -13.87 1.94
N TRP A 19 -4.43 -13.09 1.11
CA TRP A 19 -4.85 -11.74 0.72
C TRP A 19 -5.65 -11.70 -0.58
N ASN A 20 -5.71 -12.79 -1.35
CA ASN A 20 -6.50 -12.82 -2.59
C ASN A 20 -7.99 -12.61 -2.27
N GLY A 21 -8.66 -11.77 -3.05
CA GLY A 21 -10.06 -11.39 -2.86
C GLY A 21 -10.31 -10.39 -1.72
N SER A 22 -9.30 -10.04 -0.92
CA SER A 22 -9.44 -9.07 0.17
C SER A 22 -9.48 -7.63 -0.34
N GLU A 23 -10.09 -6.75 0.46
CA GLU A 23 -9.92 -5.32 0.34
C GLU A 23 -8.78 -4.85 1.23
N GLN A 24 -7.97 -3.95 0.70
CA GLN A 24 -6.72 -3.50 1.31
C GLN A 24 -6.62 -1.98 1.21
N GLU A 25 -6.53 -1.36 2.38
CA GLU A 25 -6.33 0.07 2.52
C GLU A 25 -4.90 0.46 2.17
N ARG A 26 -4.76 1.53 1.37
CA ARG A 26 -3.50 2.13 0.98
C ARG A 26 -3.58 3.63 1.15
N PHE A 27 -2.46 4.20 1.53
CA PHE A 27 -2.28 5.65 1.63
C PHE A 27 -1.36 6.10 0.51
N TYR A 28 -1.45 7.36 0.12
CA TYR A 28 -0.58 7.93 -0.89
C TYR A 28 -0.12 9.34 -0.57
N LYS A 29 1.00 9.71 -1.18
CA LYS A 29 1.52 11.08 -1.20
C LYS A 29 2.10 11.37 -2.57
N LEU A 30 1.87 12.58 -3.07
CA LEU A 30 2.58 13.14 -4.22
C LEU A 30 3.71 14.04 -3.72
N ASP A 31 4.92 13.83 -4.25
CA ASP A 31 6.10 14.64 -4.00
C ASP A 31 6.74 15.01 -5.34
N GLY A 32 6.39 16.20 -5.84
CA GLY A 32 6.66 16.61 -7.22
C GLY A 32 6.11 15.59 -8.22
N ASP A 33 7.00 15.00 -9.02
CA ASP A 33 6.69 13.99 -10.03
C ASP A 33 6.72 12.55 -9.49
N THR A 34 6.79 12.37 -8.17
CA THR A 34 6.83 11.06 -7.51
C THR A 34 5.53 10.77 -6.78
N LEU A 35 4.94 9.60 -7.06
CA LEU A 35 3.84 9.02 -6.29
C LEU A 35 4.40 7.98 -5.32
N HIS A 36 4.13 8.15 -4.04
CA HIS A 36 4.35 7.13 -3.03
C HIS A 36 3.01 6.51 -2.63
N VAL A 37 2.93 5.19 -2.65
CA VAL A 37 1.82 4.39 -2.11
C VAL A 37 2.35 3.55 -0.96
N PHE A 38 1.65 3.53 0.18
CA PHE A 38 2.11 2.79 1.35
C PHE A 38 0.98 2.11 2.11
N THR A 39 1.34 1.04 2.81
CA THR A 39 0.44 0.36 3.76
C THR A 39 0.39 1.12 5.09
N ALA A 40 -0.59 0.80 5.93
CA ALA A 40 -0.52 1.14 7.34
C ALA A 40 0.76 0.54 7.97
N TRP A 41 1.16 1.09 9.12
CA TRP A 41 2.17 0.46 9.98
C TRP A 41 1.60 -0.84 10.55
N MET A 42 2.28 -1.95 10.32
CA MET A 42 1.82 -3.27 10.72
C MET A 42 2.89 -4.02 11.51
N PRO A 43 2.48 -4.88 12.47
CA PRO A 43 3.39 -5.83 13.10
C PRO A 43 4.09 -6.69 12.05
N ASN A 44 5.40 -6.87 12.20
CA ASN A 44 6.20 -7.75 11.36
C ASN A 44 6.80 -8.85 12.25
N PRO A 45 6.33 -10.10 12.18
CA PRO A 45 6.82 -11.17 13.05
C PRO A 45 8.35 -11.30 13.00
N GLY A 46 9.01 -11.23 14.16
CA GLY A 46 10.47 -11.32 14.29
C GLY A 46 11.23 -10.04 13.91
N ASN A 47 10.54 -8.95 13.57
CA ASN A 47 11.13 -7.68 13.14
C ASN A 47 10.39 -6.48 13.78
N PRO A 48 10.95 -5.27 13.72
CA PRO A 48 10.22 -4.06 14.09
C PRO A 48 8.95 -3.85 13.26
N ILE A 49 7.99 -3.10 13.80
CA ILE A 49 6.82 -2.62 13.05
C ILE A 49 7.29 -1.95 11.77
N GLY A 50 6.67 -2.29 10.65
CA GLY A 50 7.06 -1.84 9.33
C GLY A 50 5.87 -1.48 8.45
N ARG A 51 6.17 -0.94 7.26
CA ARG A 51 5.18 -0.73 6.21
C ARG A 51 5.83 -0.92 4.85
N GLY A 52 5.03 -1.34 3.87
CA GLY A 52 5.46 -1.33 2.47
C GLY A 52 5.36 0.07 1.89
N ILE A 53 6.33 0.47 1.06
CA ILE A 53 6.27 1.70 0.27
C ILE A 53 6.60 1.34 -1.18
N LEU A 54 5.69 1.70 -2.10
CA LEU A 54 5.88 1.60 -3.53
C LEU A 54 5.99 3.02 -4.10
N SER A 55 7.03 3.27 -4.88
CA SER A 55 7.31 4.60 -5.44
C SER A 55 7.31 4.54 -6.95
N PHE A 56 6.59 5.46 -7.57
CA PHE A 56 6.52 5.63 -9.02
C PHE A 56 6.99 7.04 -9.37
N ARG A 57 7.80 7.18 -10.42
CA ARG A 57 8.19 8.48 -10.95
C ARG A 57 7.57 8.65 -12.33
N ARG A 58 7.09 9.85 -12.63
CA ARG A 58 6.66 10.22 -13.98
C ARG A 58 7.89 10.35 -14.89
N ASP A 59 7.84 9.73 -16.06
CA ASP A 59 8.84 9.91 -17.13
C ASP A 59 8.47 11.07 -18.05
#